data_AF-A0A377JT69-F1
#
_entry.id   AF-A0A377JT69-F1
#
_cell.length_a   1.000
_cell.length_b   1.000
_cell.length_c   1.000
_cell.angle_alpha   90.00
_cell.angle_beta   90.00
_cell.angle_gamma   90.00
#
_symmetry.space_group_name_H-M   'P 1'
#
loop_
_entity.id
_entity.type
_entity.pdbx_description
1 polymer ?
#
loop_
_entity_poly.entity_id
_entity_poly.type
_entity_poly.pdbx_seq_one_letter_code
_entity_poly.pdbx_strand_id
1 'polypeptide(L)'
;MCGIVGYIGRDEKKQILLNGLKELEYRGYDSAGIAVLSLDELQTFKAVGKLENLETKCKNFSSIGFGVSIGHTRWATHGKPTEANAHPHIADFSNVVHNGIIENYQELKSMLESKGHSFISQTDTEVIVHLFEEKLKNTQDCYTAFTSTIADLKGAFAILLITKLAPDSIFYAKNGSPLIIGKSASQEDEIYFASSDAPLIGFVDSVAYLNDGDMGVMKLGSFSQLKNPKKLDSTKGYAQKEGFRYFMEKEIYEQHKVLLETMMGRVSEGDITLSEIESGFFDDIQSISICACGTSYHAGLSAKYLFERLAKIKTNVLIASEFRYAKPVMDKNELFIVISQSGETADTLEALKLAKKNGLKSLAICNVDNSSIVRESSVSLLTRAGIEKGVASTKAFATQMMLLWILSVYVGKLRGHIKQDELKTHIAQMVESAKATKVDSAMHEHIKRLSKRYLHGHGFFFIGRDIFYPLALEGALKLKEISYLHAEGYPSGEMKHGPIALADAELFTLALMPTHLLFDKIKSNVEELSARDATICAVSTEQIQGVDDMLLIPPCQSYMEEFFSMMVVLQIFALEVAIRLGNDVDMPRNLAKSVTVE
;
A
#
# COMPACT_ATOMS: atom_id res chain seq x y z
N MET A 1 -2.77 3.68 6.82
CA MET A 1 -2.43 5.12 6.84
C MET A 1 -3.72 5.86 7.06
N CYS A 2 -3.84 6.75 8.03
CA CYS A 2 -5.05 7.55 8.16
C CYS A 2 -5.26 8.50 6.95
N GLY A 3 -6.46 9.06 6.79
CA GLY A 3 -6.75 10.06 5.77
C GLY A 3 -6.85 11.47 6.37
N ILE A 4 -6.22 12.47 5.74
CA ILE A 4 -6.44 13.90 6.04
C ILE A 4 -7.11 14.54 4.84
N VAL A 5 -8.11 15.38 5.11
CA VAL A 5 -8.69 16.32 4.14
C VAL A 5 -8.80 17.69 4.80
N GLY A 6 -8.55 18.76 4.07
CA GLY A 6 -8.80 20.12 4.51
C GLY A 6 -9.27 21.00 3.37
N TYR A 7 -9.97 22.09 3.70
CA TYR A 7 -10.52 23.00 2.70
C TYR A 7 -10.62 24.43 3.23
N ILE A 8 -10.29 25.40 2.37
CA ILE A 8 -10.46 26.83 2.57
C ILE A 8 -11.25 27.36 1.38
N GLY A 9 -12.45 27.89 1.62
CA GLY A 9 -13.28 28.43 0.55
C GLY A 9 -14.72 28.69 0.96
N ARG A 10 -15.59 28.82 -0.05
CA ARG A 10 -16.99 29.29 0.09
C ARG A 10 -18.04 28.19 -0.06
N ASP A 11 -17.66 27.08 -0.66
CA ASP A 11 -18.55 25.95 -0.88
C ASP A 11 -18.90 25.25 0.44
N GLU A 12 -19.84 24.30 0.34
CA GLU A 12 -20.28 23.54 1.50
C GLU A 12 -19.18 22.59 2.02
N LYS A 13 -18.39 23.09 2.99
CA LYS A 13 -17.24 22.39 3.57
C LYS A 13 -17.57 20.99 4.07
N LYS A 14 -18.73 20.78 4.69
CA LYS A 14 -19.19 19.46 5.17
C LYS A 14 -19.14 18.44 4.02
N GLN A 15 -19.74 18.75 2.89
CA GLN A 15 -19.80 17.82 1.75
C GLN A 15 -18.43 17.61 1.11
N ILE A 16 -17.61 18.66 1.00
CA ILE A 16 -16.24 18.55 0.51
C ILE A 16 -15.41 17.61 1.39
N LEU A 17 -15.47 17.78 2.71
CA LEU A 17 -14.76 16.91 3.64
C LEU A 17 -15.27 15.47 3.57
N LEU A 18 -16.59 15.24 3.59
CA LEU A 18 -17.16 13.88 3.51
C LEU A 18 -16.77 13.19 2.20
N ASN A 19 -16.87 13.89 1.06
CA ASN A 19 -16.47 13.34 -0.24
C ASN A 19 -14.97 12.99 -0.27
N GLY A 20 -14.13 13.89 0.25
CA GLY A 20 -12.70 13.63 0.32
C GLY A 20 -12.35 12.47 1.26
N LEU A 21 -13.00 12.37 2.42
CA LEU A 21 -12.80 11.29 3.37
C LEU A 21 -13.28 9.95 2.83
N LYS A 22 -14.34 9.93 2.02
CA LYS A 22 -14.83 8.74 1.32
C LYS A 22 -13.79 8.17 0.37
N GLU A 23 -13.07 9.04 -0.33
CA GLU A 23 -11.95 8.63 -1.18
C GLU A 23 -10.71 8.21 -0.39
N LEU A 24 -10.68 8.37 0.94
CA LEU A 24 -9.58 7.91 1.83
C LEU A 24 -10.00 6.79 2.79
N GLU A 25 -11.26 6.35 2.78
CA GLU A 25 -11.80 5.37 3.73
C GLU A 25 -11.03 4.04 3.67
N TYR A 26 -10.56 3.62 2.48
CA TYR A 26 -9.73 2.42 2.31
C TYR A 26 -8.38 2.47 3.05
N ARG A 27 -7.96 3.66 3.50
CA ARG A 27 -6.73 3.82 4.27
C ARG A 27 -6.97 3.75 5.79
N GLY A 28 -8.19 4.00 6.26
CA GLY A 28 -8.60 3.86 7.66
C GLY A 28 -10.11 4.04 7.84
N TYR A 29 -10.72 3.17 8.63
CA TYR A 29 -12.18 3.06 8.76
C TYR A 29 -12.63 2.66 10.19
N ASP A 30 -11.75 2.83 11.18
CA ASP A 30 -12.08 2.57 12.59
C ASP A 30 -12.89 3.72 13.21
N SER A 31 -12.68 4.95 12.73
CA SER A 31 -13.43 6.15 13.10
C SER A 31 -13.16 7.28 12.12
N ALA A 32 -14.02 8.29 12.10
CA ALA A 32 -13.86 9.48 11.27
C ALA A 32 -14.41 10.73 11.97
N GLY A 33 -13.96 11.91 11.53
CA GLY A 33 -14.51 13.17 12.02
C GLY A 33 -14.13 14.37 11.17
N ILE A 34 -14.85 15.47 11.39
CA ILE A 34 -14.66 16.76 10.73
C ILE A 34 -14.77 17.90 11.74
N ALA A 35 -14.03 18.98 11.50
CA ALA A 35 -14.21 20.27 12.15
C ALA A 35 -14.35 21.36 11.11
N VAL A 36 -15.31 22.25 11.32
CA VAL A 36 -15.61 23.39 10.45
C VAL A 36 -15.59 24.65 11.29
N LEU A 37 -14.80 25.64 10.85
CA LEU A 37 -14.74 26.97 11.41
C LEU A 37 -15.36 27.95 10.40
N SER A 38 -16.51 28.52 10.75
CA SER A 38 -17.28 29.41 9.89
C SER A 38 -18.03 30.41 10.76
N LEU A 39 -18.05 31.69 10.39
CA LEU A 39 -18.71 32.75 11.18
C LEU A 39 -18.29 32.77 12.67
N ASP A 40 -17.01 32.53 12.94
CA ASP A 40 -16.41 32.38 14.28
C ASP A 40 -16.94 31.20 15.13
N GLU A 41 -17.81 30.37 14.56
CA GLU A 41 -18.28 29.13 15.16
C GLU A 41 -17.42 27.95 14.72
N LEU A 42 -16.89 27.21 15.71
CA LEU A 42 -16.09 26.01 15.52
C LEU A 42 -16.93 24.80 15.90
N GLN A 43 -17.36 24.02 14.90
CA GLN A 43 -18.22 22.86 15.09
C GLN A 43 -17.47 21.58 14.71
N THR A 44 -17.55 20.57 15.59
CA THR A 44 -16.82 19.30 15.43
C THR A 44 -17.79 18.12 15.49
N PHE A 45 -17.63 17.19 14.56
CA PHE A 45 -18.40 15.94 14.49
C PHE A 45 -17.44 14.76 14.41
N LYS A 46 -17.68 13.73 15.23
CA LYS A 46 -16.86 12.51 15.30
C LYS A 46 -17.75 11.28 15.40
N ALA A 47 -17.38 10.19 14.74
CA ALA A 47 -18.10 8.92 14.79
C ALA A 47 -17.14 7.73 14.78
N VAL A 48 -17.50 6.65 15.48
CA VAL A 48 -16.79 5.37 15.44
C VAL A 48 -17.30 4.54 14.26
N GLY A 49 -16.41 3.77 13.64
CA GLY A 49 -16.70 2.90 12.50
C GLY A 49 -16.63 3.62 11.15
N LYS A 50 -17.36 3.06 10.17
CA LYS A 50 -17.39 3.52 8.78
C LYS A 50 -17.90 4.96 8.65
N LEU A 51 -17.52 5.62 7.56
CA LEU A 51 -17.81 7.03 7.30
C LEU A 51 -19.31 7.35 7.28
N GLU A 52 -20.16 6.39 6.90
CA GLU A 52 -21.63 6.50 6.93
C GLU A 52 -22.18 6.94 8.30
N ASN A 53 -21.53 6.53 9.40
CA ASN A 53 -21.91 6.93 10.74
C ASN A 53 -21.67 8.44 10.95
N LEU A 54 -20.58 8.98 10.41
CA LEU A 54 -20.28 10.41 10.44
C LEU A 54 -21.25 11.19 9.54
N GLU A 55 -21.52 10.70 8.33
CA GLU A 55 -22.51 11.28 7.40
C GLU A 55 -23.87 11.44 8.10
N THR A 56 -24.33 10.38 8.78
CA THR A 56 -25.58 10.38 9.54
C THR A 56 -25.56 11.43 10.66
N LYS A 57 -24.46 11.52 11.42
CA LYS A 57 -24.33 12.44 12.56
C LYS A 57 -24.35 13.92 12.14
N CYS A 58 -23.83 14.23 10.95
CA CYS A 58 -23.78 15.59 10.42
C CYS A 58 -24.91 15.93 9.42
N LYS A 59 -25.92 15.05 9.24
CA LYS A 59 -26.98 15.19 8.24
C LYS A 59 -27.68 16.55 8.25
N ASN A 60 -27.96 17.09 9.44
CA ASN A 60 -28.69 18.35 9.62
C ASN A 60 -27.78 19.59 9.68
N PHE A 61 -26.47 19.41 9.54
CA PHE A 61 -25.50 20.49 9.55
C PHE A 61 -25.30 21.05 8.13
N SER A 62 -25.26 22.38 7.98
CA SER A 62 -24.93 23.08 6.75
C SER A 62 -23.82 24.08 7.02
N SER A 63 -22.91 24.26 6.07
CA SER A 63 -21.69 25.05 6.25
C SER A 63 -21.37 25.99 5.09
N ILE A 64 -22.36 26.39 4.30
CA ILE A 64 -22.19 27.28 3.14
C ILE A 64 -21.65 28.66 3.57
N GLY A 65 -20.81 29.28 2.72
CA GLY A 65 -20.19 30.59 2.97
C GLY A 65 -18.68 30.46 3.17
N PHE A 66 -17.95 31.55 3.42
CA PHE A 66 -16.51 31.47 3.66
C PHE A 66 -16.18 30.75 4.98
N GLY A 67 -15.14 29.91 4.99
CA GLY A 67 -14.60 29.32 6.20
C GLY A 67 -13.48 28.33 5.93
N VAL A 68 -12.94 27.75 7.01
CA VAL A 68 -11.88 26.73 6.97
C VAL A 68 -12.35 25.44 7.61
N SER A 69 -11.87 24.31 7.12
CA SER A 69 -12.29 23.01 7.63
C SER A 69 -11.19 21.96 7.50
N ILE A 70 -11.22 21.00 8.44
CA ILE A 70 -10.31 19.84 8.47
C ILE A 70 -11.11 18.58 8.78
N GLY A 71 -10.72 17.46 8.18
CA GLY A 71 -11.36 16.17 8.33
C GLY A 71 -10.34 15.04 8.38
N HIS A 72 -10.75 13.93 8.99
CA HIS A 72 -9.87 12.79 9.20
C HIS A 72 -10.60 11.45 9.19
N THR A 73 -9.97 10.44 8.58
CA THR A 73 -10.33 9.02 8.76
C THR A 73 -9.18 8.31 9.46
N ARG A 74 -9.49 7.52 10.48
CA ARG A 74 -8.50 6.96 11.40
C ARG A 74 -8.43 5.44 11.30
N TRP A 75 -7.20 4.94 11.27
CA TRP A 75 -6.83 3.57 11.61
C TRP A 75 -6.08 3.63 12.95
N ALA A 76 -6.60 2.95 13.97
CA ALA A 76 -6.14 3.13 15.34
C ALA A 76 -4.82 2.39 15.61
N THR A 77 -3.70 3.12 15.68
CA THR A 77 -2.40 2.57 16.16
C THR A 77 -2.24 2.71 17.67
N HIS A 78 -2.77 3.79 18.26
CA HIS A 78 -2.78 4.04 19.70
C HIS A 78 -4.21 4.23 20.21
N GLY A 79 -4.56 3.61 21.34
CA GLY A 79 -5.88 3.74 21.96
C GLY A 79 -7.01 3.05 21.16
N LYS A 80 -8.10 2.70 21.85
CA LYS A 80 -9.23 2.01 21.23
C LYS A 80 -9.99 2.92 20.26
N PRO A 81 -10.63 2.39 19.19
CA PRO A 81 -11.57 3.14 18.36
C PRO A 81 -12.75 3.68 19.19
N THR A 82 -12.69 4.95 19.58
CA THR A 82 -13.72 5.66 20.37
C THR A 82 -13.90 7.06 19.82
N GLU A 83 -15.05 7.71 20.06
CA GLU A 83 -15.24 9.11 19.63
C GLU A 83 -14.21 10.07 20.28
N ALA A 84 -13.77 9.78 21.50
CA ALA A 84 -12.73 10.56 22.18
C ALA A 84 -11.38 10.48 21.46
N ASN A 85 -11.03 9.30 20.93
CA ASN A 85 -9.79 9.05 20.19
C ASN A 85 -9.91 9.37 18.68
N ALA A 86 -11.11 9.63 18.17
CA ALA A 86 -11.31 10.06 16.80
C ALA A 86 -10.83 11.51 16.63
N HIS A 87 -10.22 11.77 15.47
CA HIS A 87 -9.83 13.12 15.08
C HIS A 87 -11.04 13.86 14.48
N PRO A 88 -11.09 15.20 14.49
CA PRO A 88 -10.09 16.13 15.06
C PRO A 88 -10.03 16.10 16.59
N HIS A 89 -8.83 16.32 17.14
CA HIS A 89 -8.65 16.62 18.57
C HIS A 89 -8.94 18.09 18.84
N ILE A 90 -9.43 18.38 20.04
CA ILE A 90 -10.07 19.64 20.42
C ILE A 90 -9.37 20.18 21.67
N ALA A 91 -9.05 21.47 21.70
CA ALA A 91 -8.72 22.23 22.91
C ALA A 91 -9.75 23.36 23.11
N ASP A 92 -9.40 24.49 23.71
CA ASP A 92 -10.40 25.51 24.07
C ASP A 92 -11.00 26.20 22.84
N PHE A 93 -10.18 26.49 21.84
CA PHE A 93 -10.59 27.24 20.64
C PHE A 93 -9.89 26.80 19.36
N SER A 94 -9.21 25.64 19.40
CA SER A 94 -8.44 25.08 18.30
C SER A 94 -8.73 23.60 18.08
N ASN A 95 -8.60 23.16 16.83
CA ASN A 95 -8.75 21.77 16.42
C ASN A 95 -7.57 21.31 15.58
N VAL A 96 -7.17 20.05 15.74
CA VAL A 96 -6.07 19.46 14.96
C VAL A 96 -6.43 18.09 14.39
N VAL A 97 -5.98 17.83 13.16
CA VAL A 97 -5.91 16.48 12.59
C VAL A 97 -4.45 16.12 12.31
N HIS A 98 -4.14 14.85 12.47
CA HIS A 98 -2.78 14.34 12.40
C HIS A 98 -2.74 12.96 11.75
N ASN A 99 -1.77 12.76 10.85
CA ASN A 99 -1.35 11.46 10.35
C ASN A 99 0.10 11.26 10.78
N GLY A 100 0.40 10.19 11.50
CA GLY A 100 1.75 10.03 12.03
C GLY A 100 1.77 9.44 13.43
N ILE A 101 2.94 9.53 14.06
CA ILE A 101 3.19 9.24 15.47
C ILE A 101 4.03 10.38 16.05
N ILE A 102 3.60 10.91 17.19
CA ILE A 102 4.40 11.81 18.03
C ILE A 102 5.10 10.98 19.10
N GLU A 103 6.38 10.69 18.90
CA GLU A 103 7.16 9.77 19.74
C GLU A 103 7.36 10.29 21.18
N ASN A 104 7.42 11.61 21.36
CA ASN A 104 7.60 12.23 22.68
C ASN A 104 6.29 12.72 23.32
N TYR A 105 5.14 12.20 22.90
CA TYR A 105 3.84 12.67 23.41
C TYR A 105 3.69 12.51 24.93
N GLN A 106 4.28 11.48 25.54
CA GLN A 106 4.18 11.25 26.99
C GLN A 106 4.86 12.37 27.79
N GLU A 107 6.07 12.77 27.36
CA GLU A 107 6.82 13.88 27.96
C GLU A 107 6.02 15.20 27.85
N LEU A 108 5.50 15.47 26.66
CA LEU A 108 4.69 16.67 26.40
C LEU A 108 3.39 16.67 27.21
N LYS A 109 2.71 15.53 27.30
CA LYS A 109 1.49 15.35 28.07
C LYS A 109 1.71 15.64 29.55
N SER A 110 2.73 15.04 30.17
CA SER A 110 3.05 15.28 31.58
C SER A 110 3.41 16.75 31.85
N MET A 111 4.14 17.39 30.93
CA MET A 111 4.43 18.83 31.02
C MET A 111 3.15 19.67 30.98
N LEU A 112 2.23 19.40 30.05
CA LEU A 112 0.97 20.13 29.91
C LEU A 112 0.01 19.89 31.08
N GLU A 113 -0.06 18.65 31.60
CA GLU A 113 -0.84 18.32 32.81
C GLU A 113 -0.33 19.11 34.02
N SER A 114 1.00 19.27 34.18
CA SER A 114 1.59 20.08 35.25
C SER A 114 1.22 21.58 35.15
N LYS A 115 0.82 22.03 33.97
CA LYS A 115 0.35 23.39 33.67
C LYS A 115 -1.17 23.54 33.69
N GLY A 116 -1.90 22.49 34.08
CA GLY A 116 -3.36 22.50 34.25
C GLY A 116 -4.17 22.08 33.02
N HIS A 117 -3.53 21.57 31.96
CA HIS A 117 -4.27 21.00 30.83
C HIS A 117 -4.89 19.65 31.21
N SER A 118 -6.11 19.41 30.75
CA SER A 118 -6.83 18.13 30.96
C SER A 118 -6.98 17.39 29.64
N PHE A 119 -6.59 16.12 29.61
CA PHE A 119 -6.66 15.26 28.42
C PHE A 119 -7.83 14.28 28.52
N ILE A 120 -8.59 14.12 27.44
CA ILE A 120 -9.74 13.21 27.37
C ILE A 120 -9.45 11.95 26.54
N SER A 121 -8.42 11.98 25.71
CA SER A 121 -8.08 10.88 24.80
C SER A 121 -6.84 10.10 25.25
N GLN A 122 -6.65 8.96 24.60
CA GLN A 122 -5.49 8.09 24.75
C GLN A 122 -4.52 8.22 23.57
N THR A 123 -4.71 9.23 22.72
CA THR A 123 -3.90 9.40 21.52
C THR A 123 -2.72 10.33 21.79
N ASP A 124 -1.67 10.14 21.01
CA ASP A 124 -0.52 11.03 20.91
C ASP A 124 -0.90 12.42 20.35
N THR A 125 -1.97 12.49 19.55
CA THR A 125 -2.33 13.67 18.77
C THR A 125 -2.88 14.81 19.62
N GLU A 126 -3.57 14.52 20.72
CA GLU A 126 -4.20 15.54 21.57
C GLU A 126 -3.16 16.52 22.17
N VAL A 127 -1.91 16.08 22.37
CA VAL A 127 -0.84 16.95 22.88
C VAL A 127 -0.52 18.09 21.93
N ILE A 128 -0.73 17.93 20.62
CA ILE A 128 -0.39 18.93 19.61
C ILE A 128 -1.24 20.19 19.81
N VAL A 129 -2.55 20.03 19.97
CA VAL A 129 -3.48 21.15 20.08
C VAL A 129 -3.36 21.86 21.44
N HIS A 130 -3.15 21.12 22.53
CA HIS A 130 -2.89 21.72 23.83
C HIS A 130 -1.54 22.43 23.90
N LEU A 131 -0.49 21.88 23.26
CA LEU A 131 0.82 22.51 23.19
C LEU A 131 0.75 23.82 22.41
N PHE A 132 -0.01 23.86 21.31
CA PHE A 132 -0.26 25.07 20.55
C PHE A 132 -0.91 26.17 21.38
N GLU A 133 -2.00 25.86 22.09
CA GLU A 133 -2.69 26.85 22.94
C GLU A 133 -1.86 27.27 24.16
N GLU A 134 -1.06 26.38 24.73
CA GLU A 134 -0.12 26.74 25.80
C GLU A 134 0.96 27.70 25.30
N LYS A 135 1.54 27.46 24.12
CA LYS A 135 2.56 28.34 23.54
C LYS A 135 1.99 29.69 23.14
N LEU A 136 0.73 29.74 22.69
CA LEU A 136 0.03 30.99 22.37
C LEU A 136 0.04 32.00 23.53
N LYS A 137 0.01 31.53 24.79
CA LYS A 137 0.05 32.42 25.98
C LYS A 137 1.31 33.28 26.04
N ASN A 138 2.40 32.84 25.42
CA ASN A 138 3.72 33.47 25.50
C ASN A 138 4.27 33.94 24.14
N THR A 139 3.48 33.90 23.07
CA THR A 139 3.88 34.31 21.72
C THR A 139 3.05 35.47 21.20
N GLN A 140 3.58 36.21 20.24
CA GLN A 140 2.92 37.39 19.68
C GLN A 140 1.79 37.05 18.70
N ASP A 141 1.87 35.89 18.04
CA ASP A 141 0.94 35.50 16.97
C ASP A 141 0.84 33.97 16.84
N CYS A 142 -0.21 33.51 16.15
CA CYS A 142 -0.50 32.09 15.95
C CYS A 142 0.57 31.34 15.15
N TYR A 143 1.24 31.99 14.20
CA TYR A 143 2.27 31.34 13.40
C TYR A 143 3.52 31.07 14.26
N THR A 144 3.91 32.01 15.10
CA THR A 144 5.00 31.82 16.07
C THR A 144 4.68 30.70 17.07
N ALA A 145 3.44 30.64 17.59
CA ALA A 145 3.02 29.52 18.46
C ALA A 145 3.07 28.17 17.74
N PHE A 146 2.57 28.11 16.51
CA PHE A 146 2.54 26.89 15.72
C PHE A 146 3.95 26.39 15.38
N THR A 147 4.82 27.25 14.86
CA THR A 147 6.21 26.90 14.54
C THR A 147 6.98 26.41 15.77
N SER A 148 6.78 27.07 16.92
CA SER A 148 7.35 26.60 18.18
C SER A 148 6.76 25.25 18.60
N THR A 149 5.46 25.02 18.41
CA THR A 149 4.83 23.72 18.69
C THR A 149 5.47 22.61 17.87
N ILE A 150 5.61 22.80 16.56
CA ILE A 150 6.23 21.82 15.65
C ILE A 150 7.68 21.52 16.04
N ALA A 151 8.45 22.52 16.50
CA ALA A 151 9.85 22.32 16.90
C ALA A 151 10.02 21.38 18.11
N ASP A 152 9.00 21.25 18.96
CA ASP A 152 9.05 20.37 20.14
C ASP A 152 8.56 18.95 19.82
N LEU A 153 7.93 18.72 18.66
CA LEU A 153 7.42 17.41 18.27
C LEU A 153 8.56 16.53 17.72
N LYS A 154 8.61 15.28 18.17
CA LYS A 154 9.48 14.23 17.63
C LYS A 154 8.65 13.14 16.97
N GLY A 155 9.15 12.60 15.87
CA GLY A 155 8.48 11.55 15.09
C GLY A 155 8.09 12.00 13.69
N ALA A 156 7.20 11.22 13.06
CA ALA A 156 6.71 11.48 11.72
C ALA A 156 5.25 11.93 11.79
N PHE A 157 4.91 13.06 11.18
CA PHE A 157 3.59 13.67 11.22
C PHE A 157 3.25 14.45 9.93
N ALA A 158 1.96 14.50 9.61
CA ALA A 158 1.33 15.49 8.76
C ALA A 158 0.18 16.09 9.57
N ILE A 159 0.20 17.40 9.75
CA ILE A 159 -0.68 18.12 10.68
C ILE A 159 -1.46 19.17 9.90
N LEU A 160 -2.77 19.26 10.15
CA LEU A 160 -3.56 20.46 9.89
C LEU A 160 -4.19 20.95 11.18
N LEU A 161 -4.07 22.26 11.45
CA LEU A 161 -4.63 22.90 12.62
C LEU A 161 -5.46 24.14 12.22
N ILE A 162 -6.63 24.28 12.82
CA ILE A 162 -7.50 25.46 12.70
C ILE A 162 -7.77 26.04 14.09
N THR A 163 -7.97 27.36 14.17
CA THR A 163 -8.16 28.06 15.44
C THR A 163 -9.04 29.30 15.26
N LYS A 164 -9.89 29.61 16.24
CA LYS A 164 -10.73 30.82 16.23
C LYS A 164 -9.93 32.13 16.17
N LEU A 165 -8.66 32.11 16.58
CA LEU A 165 -7.79 33.29 16.53
C LEU A 165 -7.29 33.63 15.11
N ALA A 166 -7.44 32.70 14.16
CA ALA A 166 -7.09 32.87 12.76
C ALA A 166 -8.14 32.19 11.88
N PRO A 167 -9.38 32.73 11.82
CA PRO A 167 -10.55 32.04 11.26
C PRO A 167 -10.51 31.87 9.72
N ASP A 168 -9.55 32.50 9.06
CA ASP A 168 -9.33 32.47 7.61
C ASP A 168 -8.18 31.55 7.18
N SER A 169 -7.62 30.77 8.11
CA SER A 169 -6.32 30.12 7.94
C SER A 169 -6.32 28.64 8.34
N ILE A 170 -5.55 27.83 7.61
CA ILE A 170 -5.14 26.48 8.04
C ILE A 170 -3.63 26.48 8.24
N PHE A 171 -3.18 26.08 9.44
CA PHE A 171 -1.77 25.82 9.72
C PHE A 171 -1.43 24.39 9.33
N TYR A 172 -0.28 24.21 8.69
CA TYR A 172 0.15 22.90 8.21
C TYR A 172 1.61 22.63 8.54
N ALA A 173 1.94 21.36 8.80
CA ALA A 173 3.31 20.89 8.93
C ALA A 173 3.45 19.47 8.43
N LYS A 174 4.60 19.16 7.83
CA LYS A 174 4.93 17.82 7.35
C LYS A 174 6.33 17.41 7.80
N ASN A 175 6.43 16.19 8.32
CA ASN A 175 7.66 15.47 8.55
C ASN A 175 7.38 13.96 8.40
N GLY A 176 7.82 13.28 7.35
CA GLY A 176 7.67 11.83 7.18
C GLY A 176 6.30 11.33 6.70
N SER A 177 5.18 11.98 7.02
CA SER A 177 3.84 11.61 6.50
C SER A 177 3.40 12.48 5.31
N PRO A 178 2.77 11.93 4.26
CA PRO A 178 2.36 12.72 3.09
C PRO A 178 1.33 13.80 3.41
N LEU A 179 1.55 14.98 2.82
CA LEU A 179 0.61 16.09 2.81
C LEU A 179 0.75 16.88 1.51
N ILE A 180 -0.38 17.16 0.87
CA ILE A 180 -0.48 17.81 -0.43
C ILE A 180 -1.40 19.01 -0.26
N ILE A 181 -1.01 20.14 -0.83
CA ILE A 181 -1.85 21.34 -0.92
C ILE A 181 -2.24 21.50 -2.39
N GLY A 182 -3.53 21.63 -2.67
CA GLY A 182 -4.07 21.81 -4.01
C GLY A 182 -4.82 23.13 -4.15
N LYS A 183 -4.87 23.66 -5.37
CA LYS A 183 -5.62 24.86 -5.75
C LYS A 183 -6.55 24.57 -6.92
N SER A 184 -7.79 25.01 -6.79
CA SER A 184 -8.80 24.97 -7.86
C SER A 184 -8.48 25.96 -8.99
N ALA A 185 -8.80 25.63 -10.25
CA ALA A 185 -8.85 26.63 -11.33
C ALA A 185 -10.12 27.47 -11.32
N SER A 186 -11.07 27.24 -10.41
CA SER A 186 -12.23 28.11 -10.24
C SER A 186 -11.79 29.54 -9.93
N GLN A 187 -12.62 30.53 -10.30
CA GLN A 187 -12.34 31.95 -10.05
C GLN A 187 -12.30 32.29 -8.55
N GLU A 188 -12.69 31.37 -7.67
CA GLU A 188 -12.82 31.61 -6.22
C GLU A 188 -11.57 31.28 -5.39
N ASP A 189 -10.46 30.89 -6.04
CA ASP A 189 -9.13 30.67 -5.43
C ASP A 189 -9.11 29.70 -4.24
N GLU A 190 -9.93 28.66 -4.31
CA GLU A 190 -10.12 27.68 -3.26
C GLU A 190 -8.89 26.80 -3.04
N ILE A 191 -8.62 26.48 -1.76
CA ILE A 191 -7.48 25.67 -1.36
C ILE A 191 -7.94 24.37 -0.72
N TYR A 192 -7.31 23.27 -1.14
CA TYR A 192 -7.58 21.93 -0.68
C TYR A 192 -6.32 21.33 -0.04
N PHE A 193 -6.52 20.45 0.93
CA PHE A 193 -5.46 19.66 1.55
C PHE A 193 -5.85 18.19 1.49
N ALA A 194 -4.88 17.33 1.21
CA ALA A 194 -5.09 15.90 1.29
C ALA A 194 -3.81 15.14 1.63
N SER A 195 -3.95 13.98 2.26
CA SER A 195 -2.84 13.03 2.46
C SER A 195 -2.59 12.10 1.24
N SER A 196 -3.32 12.28 0.14
CA SER A 196 -3.09 11.62 -1.15
C SER A 196 -3.79 12.38 -2.28
N ASP A 197 -3.51 12.05 -3.54
CA ASP A 197 -4.13 12.71 -4.70
C ASP A 197 -5.64 12.46 -4.81
N ALA A 198 -6.14 11.31 -4.33
CA ALA A 198 -7.50 10.85 -4.63
C ALA A 198 -8.62 11.86 -4.29
N PRO A 199 -8.60 12.54 -3.12
CA PRO A 199 -9.57 13.59 -2.78
C PRO A 199 -9.47 14.87 -3.62
N LEU A 200 -8.37 15.06 -4.35
CA LEU A 200 -8.07 16.28 -5.09
C LEU A 200 -8.45 16.18 -6.57
N ILE A 201 -8.53 14.97 -7.11
CA ILE A 201 -8.77 14.72 -8.54
C ILE A 201 -10.12 15.33 -8.97
N GLY A 202 -10.11 16.14 -10.01
CA GLY A 202 -11.33 16.80 -10.52
C GLY A 202 -11.80 18.01 -9.70
N PHE A 203 -11.14 18.33 -8.58
CA PHE A 203 -11.38 19.55 -7.79
C PHE A 203 -10.24 20.55 -7.89
N VAL A 204 -9.02 20.09 -8.18
CA VAL A 204 -7.82 20.95 -8.25
C VAL A 204 -7.10 20.78 -9.58
N ASP A 205 -6.44 21.85 -10.02
CA ASP A 205 -5.64 21.88 -11.24
C ASP A 205 -4.14 21.88 -10.94
N SER A 206 -3.75 22.45 -9.80
CA SER A 206 -2.36 22.53 -9.37
C SER A 206 -2.20 22.00 -7.95
N VAL A 207 -1.14 21.25 -7.71
CA VAL A 207 -0.78 20.67 -6.42
C VAL A 207 0.67 20.95 -6.06
N ALA A 208 0.93 21.15 -4.77
CA ALA A 208 2.26 21.20 -4.19
C ALA A 208 2.42 20.04 -3.21
N TYR A 209 3.38 19.16 -3.48
CA TYR A 209 3.75 18.07 -2.59
C TYR A 209 4.76 18.60 -1.58
N LEU A 210 4.41 18.57 -0.29
CA LEU A 210 5.28 19.09 0.75
C LEU A 210 6.47 18.15 1.02
N ASN A 211 7.62 18.73 1.32
CA ASN A 211 8.84 18.02 1.74
C ASN A 211 8.87 17.86 3.26
N ASP A 212 9.78 17.01 3.74
CA ASP A 212 10.00 16.89 5.18
C ASP A 212 10.59 18.20 5.73
N GLY A 213 10.01 18.70 6.81
CA GLY A 213 10.32 19.99 7.41
C GLY A 213 9.51 21.17 6.84
N ASP A 214 8.72 20.97 5.78
CA ASP A 214 7.84 22.04 5.29
C ASP A 214 6.71 22.30 6.30
N MET A 215 6.56 23.56 6.72
CA MET A 215 5.50 24.04 7.60
C MET A 215 5.09 25.46 7.24
N GLY A 216 3.85 25.82 7.51
CA GLY A 216 3.32 27.11 7.11
C GLY A 216 1.91 27.40 7.59
N VAL A 217 1.42 28.56 7.17
CA VAL A 217 0.01 28.95 7.25
C VAL A 217 -0.50 29.15 5.82
N MET A 218 -1.69 28.69 5.54
CA MET A 218 -2.33 28.84 4.24
C MET A 218 -3.61 29.63 4.36
N LYS A 219 -3.79 30.56 3.41
CA LYS A 219 -4.97 31.39 3.22
C LYS A 219 -5.30 31.42 1.72
N LEU A 220 -6.51 31.86 1.37
CA LEU A 220 -6.82 32.21 -0.03
C LEU A 220 -5.74 33.20 -0.55
N GLY A 221 -5.34 33.06 -1.81
CA GLY A 221 -4.28 33.88 -2.43
C GLY A 221 -2.85 33.45 -2.13
N SER A 222 -2.61 32.55 -1.16
CA SER A 222 -1.25 32.24 -0.67
C SER A 222 -0.62 31.01 -1.34
N PHE A 223 -1.34 30.32 -2.24
CA PHE A 223 -0.83 29.11 -2.91
C PHE A 223 0.45 29.35 -3.72
N SER A 224 0.58 30.54 -4.32
CA SER A 224 1.76 30.92 -5.13
C SER A 224 3.07 30.98 -4.33
N GLN A 225 2.99 30.98 -3.00
CA GLN A 225 4.16 30.99 -2.11
C GLN A 225 4.74 29.58 -1.90
N LEU A 226 4.03 28.53 -2.31
CA LEU A 226 4.50 27.15 -2.21
C LEU A 226 5.57 26.85 -3.25
N LYS A 227 6.51 25.98 -2.88
CA LYS A 227 7.60 25.55 -3.76
C LYS A 227 7.08 24.54 -4.79
N ASN A 228 7.48 24.72 -6.05
CA ASN A 228 7.32 23.75 -7.14
C ASN A 228 5.88 23.20 -7.33
N PRO A 229 4.85 24.06 -7.51
CA PRO A 229 3.52 23.57 -7.86
C PRO A 229 3.56 22.83 -9.20
N LYS A 230 2.86 21.70 -9.28
CA LYS A 230 2.74 20.87 -10.47
C LYS A 230 1.28 20.75 -10.87
N LYS A 231 1.01 20.56 -12.16
CA LYS A 231 -0.34 20.24 -12.63
C LYS A 231 -0.74 18.85 -12.13
N LEU A 232 -1.94 18.72 -11.55
CA LEU A 232 -2.49 17.40 -11.22
C LEU A 232 -3.13 16.81 -12.48
N ASP A 233 -2.78 15.57 -12.81
CA ASP A 233 -3.38 14.89 -13.95
C ASP A 233 -4.82 14.48 -13.63
N SER A 234 -5.78 15.16 -14.25
CA SER A 234 -7.21 14.92 -14.07
C SER A 234 -7.73 13.67 -14.81
N THR A 235 -6.90 13.01 -15.62
CA THR A 235 -7.29 11.79 -16.35
C THR A 235 -7.29 10.52 -15.50
N LYS A 236 -6.72 10.56 -14.28
CA LYS A 236 -6.81 9.47 -13.32
C LYS A 236 -8.25 9.38 -12.78
N GLY A 237 -9.12 8.67 -13.51
CA GLY A 237 -10.50 8.46 -13.08
C GLY A 237 -10.58 7.84 -11.68
N TYR A 238 -11.61 8.23 -10.91
CA TYR A 238 -11.93 7.59 -9.63
C TYR A 238 -12.11 6.08 -9.84
N ALA A 239 -11.41 5.27 -9.05
CA ALA A 239 -11.64 3.83 -9.08
C ALA A 239 -13.08 3.55 -8.57
N GLN A 240 -13.93 3.10 -9.49
CA GLN A 240 -15.28 2.61 -9.24
C GLN A 240 -15.32 1.09 -9.37
N LYS A 241 -16.32 0.44 -8.76
CA LYS A 241 -16.48 -1.02 -8.82
C LYS A 241 -16.93 -1.53 -10.19
N GLU A 242 -17.49 -0.69 -11.06
CA GLU A 242 -17.85 -1.05 -12.46
C GLU A 242 -18.66 -2.36 -12.60
N GLY A 243 -19.60 -2.60 -11.68
CA GLY A 243 -20.45 -3.79 -11.68
C GLY A 243 -19.87 -5.01 -10.95
N PHE A 244 -18.62 -4.95 -10.47
CA PHE A 244 -18.06 -5.95 -9.56
C PHE A 244 -18.59 -5.78 -8.13
N ARG A 245 -18.57 -6.86 -7.34
CA ARG A 245 -19.05 -6.85 -5.95
C ARG A 245 -18.08 -6.08 -5.05
N TYR A 246 -16.79 -6.26 -5.32
CA TYR A 246 -15.67 -5.74 -4.52
C TYR A 246 -14.60 -5.11 -5.41
N PHE A 247 -13.84 -4.16 -4.87
CA PHE A 247 -12.66 -3.61 -5.55
C PHE A 247 -11.61 -4.69 -5.76
N MET A 248 -11.36 -5.54 -4.75
CA MET A 248 -10.41 -6.66 -4.90
C MET A 248 -10.79 -7.58 -6.07
N GLU A 249 -12.09 -7.90 -6.23
CA GLU A 249 -12.57 -8.70 -7.36
C GLU A 249 -12.30 -8.01 -8.70
N LYS A 250 -12.66 -6.73 -8.83
CA LYS A 250 -12.37 -5.93 -10.02
C LYS A 250 -10.87 -5.94 -10.35
N GLU A 251 -10.03 -5.71 -9.36
CA GLU A 251 -8.58 -5.60 -9.50
C GLU A 251 -7.93 -6.91 -9.93
N ILE A 252 -8.48 -8.06 -9.54
CA ILE A 252 -8.09 -9.39 -10.07
C ILE A 252 -8.43 -9.48 -11.57
N TYR A 253 -9.64 -9.08 -11.96
CA TYR A 253 -10.09 -9.13 -13.36
C TYR A 253 -9.32 -8.14 -14.28
N GLU A 254 -8.82 -7.05 -13.74
CA GLU A 254 -8.07 -6.02 -14.48
C GLU A 254 -6.63 -6.44 -14.86
N GLN A 255 -6.05 -7.46 -14.19
CA GLN A 255 -4.61 -7.76 -14.29
C GLN A 255 -4.12 -7.95 -15.72
N HIS A 256 -4.86 -8.65 -16.57
CA HIS A 256 -4.46 -8.88 -17.97
C HIS A 256 -4.24 -7.59 -18.76
N LYS A 257 -5.04 -6.54 -18.50
CA LYS A 257 -4.88 -5.23 -19.16
C LYS A 257 -3.73 -4.46 -18.55
N VAL A 258 -3.68 -4.45 -17.23
CA VAL A 258 -2.72 -3.67 -16.45
C VAL A 258 -1.28 -4.18 -16.64
N LEU A 259 -1.10 -5.49 -16.84
CA LEU A 259 0.19 -6.07 -17.19
C LEU A 259 0.67 -5.61 -18.57
N LEU A 260 -0.23 -5.46 -19.55
CA LEU A 260 0.11 -4.89 -20.85
C LEU A 260 0.55 -3.42 -20.72
N GLU A 261 -0.16 -2.61 -19.92
CA GLU A 261 0.24 -1.23 -19.61
C GLU A 261 1.63 -1.13 -18.94
N THR A 262 1.95 -2.11 -18.08
CA THR A 262 3.27 -2.22 -17.44
C THR A 262 4.38 -2.46 -18.46
N MET A 263 4.09 -3.26 -19.49
CA MET A 263 5.01 -3.61 -20.59
C MET A 263 5.11 -2.51 -21.64
N MET A 264 4.07 -1.70 -21.83
CA MET A 264 4.01 -0.67 -22.87
C MET A 264 5.18 0.32 -22.79
N GLY A 265 5.87 0.50 -23.92
CA GLY A 265 7.06 1.32 -24.04
C GLY A 265 8.33 0.70 -23.44
N ARG A 266 8.24 -0.46 -22.78
CA ARG A 266 9.38 -1.19 -22.21
C ARG A 266 9.71 -2.47 -22.95
N VAL A 267 8.69 -3.15 -23.45
CA VAL A 267 8.80 -4.41 -24.19
C VAL A 267 8.34 -4.18 -25.63
N SER A 268 9.20 -4.52 -26.58
CA SER A 268 8.94 -4.48 -28.02
C SER A 268 9.20 -5.85 -28.64
N GLU A 269 8.84 -6.08 -29.91
CA GLU A 269 8.94 -7.41 -30.57
C GLU A 269 10.34 -8.06 -30.53
N GLY A 270 11.41 -7.26 -30.38
CA GLY A 270 12.77 -7.77 -30.37
C GLY A 270 13.67 -7.20 -29.30
N ASP A 271 13.17 -6.30 -28.45
CA ASP A 271 14.00 -5.69 -27.42
C ASP A 271 13.25 -5.23 -26.17
N ILE A 272 14.00 -5.12 -25.08
CA ILE A 272 13.58 -4.52 -23.81
C ILE A 272 14.38 -3.24 -23.58
N THR A 273 13.67 -2.14 -23.36
CA THR A 273 14.24 -0.82 -23.09
C THR A 273 13.62 -0.24 -21.83
N LEU A 274 14.46 0.22 -20.90
CA LEU A 274 14.02 0.95 -19.71
C LEU A 274 14.59 2.37 -19.82
N SER A 275 13.85 3.28 -20.45
CA SER A 275 14.30 4.66 -20.71
C SER A 275 14.47 5.48 -19.44
N GLU A 276 13.86 5.04 -18.34
CA GLU A 276 14.05 5.62 -17.01
C GLU A 276 15.45 5.32 -16.44
N ILE A 277 16.20 4.39 -17.01
CA ILE A 277 17.55 4.00 -16.57
C ILE A 277 18.59 4.54 -17.55
N GLU A 278 19.50 5.36 -17.04
CA GLU A 278 20.62 5.89 -17.83
C GLU A 278 21.62 4.79 -18.22
N SER A 279 22.29 4.99 -19.36
CA SER A 279 23.38 4.11 -19.78
C SER A 279 24.50 4.11 -18.73
N GLY A 280 25.03 2.93 -18.43
CA GLY A 280 26.09 2.76 -17.43
C GLY A 280 25.62 2.66 -15.97
N PHE A 281 24.31 2.81 -15.68
CA PHE A 281 23.79 2.70 -14.32
C PHE A 281 24.22 1.40 -13.60
N PHE A 282 24.26 0.30 -14.36
CA PHE A 282 24.56 -1.06 -13.88
C PHE A 282 26.05 -1.47 -13.97
N ASP A 283 26.95 -0.65 -14.52
CA ASP A 283 28.31 -1.08 -14.88
C ASP A 283 29.14 -1.55 -13.66
N ASP A 284 29.01 -0.86 -12.54
CA ASP A 284 29.73 -1.18 -11.30
C ASP A 284 28.95 -2.14 -10.39
N ILE A 285 27.74 -2.55 -10.77
CA ILE A 285 26.86 -3.33 -9.89
C ILE A 285 27.24 -4.82 -9.89
N GLN A 286 27.59 -5.33 -8.71
CA GLN A 286 28.03 -6.72 -8.51
C GLN A 286 27.02 -7.58 -7.74
N SER A 287 26.14 -6.94 -6.96
CA SER A 287 25.08 -7.62 -6.22
C SER A 287 23.84 -6.74 -6.10
N ILE A 288 22.70 -7.38 -5.81
CA ILE A 288 21.42 -6.72 -5.58
C ILE A 288 20.91 -7.08 -4.19
N SER A 289 20.41 -6.08 -3.45
CA SER A 289 19.53 -6.30 -2.31
C SER A 289 18.16 -5.72 -2.58
N ILE A 290 17.13 -6.55 -2.47
CA ILE A 290 15.73 -6.16 -2.61
C ILE A 290 15.12 -6.02 -1.21
N CYS A 291 14.56 -4.86 -0.89
CA CYS A 291 13.99 -4.56 0.41
C CYS A 291 12.52 -4.16 0.29
N ALA A 292 11.64 -4.83 1.03
CA ALA A 292 10.19 -4.60 0.98
C ALA A 292 9.47 -5.19 2.22
N CYS A 293 8.14 -5.04 2.26
CA CYS A 293 7.26 -5.62 3.28
C CYS A 293 6.10 -6.40 2.62
N GLY A 294 5.58 -7.42 3.31
CA GLY A 294 4.36 -8.15 2.93
C GLY A 294 4.38 -8.72 1.51
N THR A 295 3.30 -8.53 0.76
CA THR A 295 3.18 -8.96 -0.64
C THR A 295 4.34 -8.48 -1.54
N SER A 296 4.86 -7.25 -1.34
CA SER A 296 6.01 -6.76 -2.11
C SER A 296 7.32 -7.46 -1.74
N TYR A 297 7.45 -7.95 -0.51
CA TYR A 297 8.56 -8.82 -0.12
C TYR A 297 8.47 -10.19 -0.82
N HIS A 298 7.28 -10.78 -0.95
CA HIS A 298 7.09 -12.00 -1.74
C HIS A 298 7.46 -11.81 -3.22
N ALA A 299 7.18 -10.63 -3.80
CA ALA A 299 7.61 -10.32 -5.15
C ALA A 299 9.14 -10.28 -5.26
N GLY A 300 9.82 -9.69 -4.27
CA GLY A 300 11.28 -9.72 -4.16
C GLY A 300 11.85 -11.14 -4.03
N LEU A 301 11.23 -11.99 -3.22
CA LEU A 301 11.62 -13.41 -3.08
C LEU A 301 11.52 -14.16 -4.41
N SER A 302 10.44 -13.96 -5.18
CA SER A 302 10.33 -14.52 -6.52
C SER A 302 11.39 -13.96 -7.47
N ALA A 303 11.61 -12.65 -7.44
CA ALA A 303 12.56 -11.97 -8.32
C ALA A 303 14.01 -12.39 -8.08
N LYS A 304 14.38 -12.81 -6.86
CA LYS A 304 15.69 -13.40 -6.59
C LYS A 304 16.01 -14.55 -7.55
N TYR A 305 15.07 -15.47 -7.74
CA TYR A 305 15.25 -16.58 -8.69
C TYR A 305 15.48 -16.07 -10.12
N LEU A 306 14.77 -15.01 -10.52
CA LEU A 306 14.89 -14.43 -11.86
C LEU A 306 16.24 -13.72 -12.05
N PHE A 307 16.67 -12.86 -11.13
CA PHE A 307 17.96 -12.19 -11.21
C PHE A 307 19.14 -13.17 -11.20
N GLU A 308 19.12 -14.16 -10.32
CA GLU A 308 20.21 -15.15 -10.26
C GLU A 308 20.21 -16.07 -11.49
N ARG A 309 19.04 -16.45 -12.02
CA ARG A 309 18.93 -17.32 -13.20
C ARG A 309 19.30 -16.59 -14.50
N LEU A 310 18.80 -15.37 -14.69
CA LEU A 310 18.84 -14.64 -15.95
C LEU A 310 20.00 -13.62 -16.02
N ALA A 311 20.23 -12.89 -14.94
CA ALA A 311 21.28 -11.87 -14.87
C ALA A 311 22.59 -12.34 -14.24
N LYS A 312 22.61 -13.56 -13.67
CA LYS A 312 23.76 -14.14 -12.96
C LYS A 312 24.35 -13.18 -11.92
N ILE A 313 23.48 -12.48 -11.20
CA ILE A 313 23.85 -11.51 -10.17
C ILE A 313 23.34 -11.98 -8.82
N LYS A 314 24.24 -12.01 -7.83
CA LYS A 314 23.90 -12.41 -6.46
C LYS A 314 22.81 -11.49 -5.92
N THR A 315 21.72 -12.08 -5.44
CA THR A 315 20.54 -11.32 -5.01
C THR A 315 20.09 -11.72 -3.61
N ASN A 316 20.01 -10.74 -2.72
CA ASN A 316 19.45 -10.87 -1.39
C ASN A 316 18.06 -10.22 -1.34
N VAL A 317 17.20 -10.73 -0.46
CA VAL A 317 15.87 -10.18 -0.22
C VAL A 317 15.71 -9.98 1.27
N LEU A 318 15.27 -8.79 1.66
CA LEU A 318 15.32 -8.29 3.02
C LEU A 318 13.94 -7.80 3.42
N ILE A 319 13.51 -8.17 4.62
CA ILE A 319 12.32 -7.61 5.25
C ILE A 319 12.72 -6.24 5.80
N ALA A 320 12.04 -5.18 5.37
CA ALA A 320 12.48 -3.81 5.66
C ALA A 320 12.51 -3.48 7.16
N SER A 321 11.53 -3.98 7.92
CA SER A 321 11.42 -3.79 9.37
C SER A 321 12.61 -4.38 10.12
N GLU A 322 13.16 -5.50 9.66
CA GLU A 322 14.35 -6.12 10.26
C GLU A 322 15.63 -5.38 9.82
N PHE A 323 15.73 -5.06 8.52
CA PHE A 323 16.93 -4.46 7.95
C PHE A 323 17.29 -3.12 8.58
N ARG A 324 16.31 -2.25 8.82
CA ARG A 324 16.54 -0.90 9.39
C ARG A 324 17.20 -0.94 10.77
N TYR A 325 17.07 -2.05 11.51
CA TYR A 325 17.61 -2.24 12.85
C TYR A 325 18.83 -3.17 12.92
N ALA A 326 19.11 -3.93 11.86
CA ALA A 326 20.11 -5.01 11.86
C ALA A 326 21.58 -4.56 11.85
N LYS A 327 21.88 -3.26 11.70
CA LYS A 327 23.24 -2.74 11.38
C LYS A 327 23.89 -3.55 10.24
N PRO A 328 23.24 -3.62 9.07
CA PRO A 328 23.63 -4.50 7.98
C PRO A 328 25.00 -4.13 7.38
N VAL A 329 25.72 -5.14 6.89
CA VAL A 329 26.91 -4.94 6.06
C VAL A 329 26.44 -4.60 4.64
N MET A 330 26.97 -3.51 4.08
CA MET A 330 26.64 -3.03 2.73
C MET A 330 27.91 -2.93 1.89
N ASP A 331 27.83 -3.31 0.62
CA ASP A 331 28.93 -3.18 -0.34
C ASP A 331 28.68 -1.97 -1.27
N LYS A 332 29.70 -1.18 -1.59
CA LYS A 332 29.53 0.01 -2.46
C LYS A 332 29.04 -0.33 -3.87
N ASN A 333 29.31 -1.55 -4.33
CA ASN A 333 28.93 -2.06 -5.65
C ASN A 333 27.58 -2.80 -5.60
N GLU A 334 26.81 -2.59 -4.53
CA GLU A 334 25.47 -3.15 -4.33
C GLU A 334 24.39 -2.19 -4.83
N LEU A 335 23.46 -2.71 -5.64
CA LEU A 335 22.23 -2.00 -5.97
C LEU A 335 21.16 -2.30 -4.93
N PHE A 336 20.65 -1.24 -4.30
CA PHE A 336 19.56 -1.35 -3.34
C PHE A 336 18.21 -1.09 -4.04
N ILE A 337 17.43 -2.16 -4.23
CA ILE A 337 16.10 -2.09 -4.83
C ILE A 337 15.06 -2.06 -3.72
N VAL A 338 14.14 -1.10 -3.77
CA VAL A 338 12.97 -1.09 -2.89
C VAL A 338 11.69 -1.33 -3.68
N ILE A 339 10.77 -2.12 -3.11
CA ILE A 339 9.47 -2.41 -3.71
C ILE A 339 8.37 -1.92 -2.76
N SER A 340 7.53 -1.02 -3.25
CA SER A 340 6.36 -0.54 -2.48
C SER A 340 5.25 -0.10 -3.41
N GLN A 341 4.05 -0.67 -3.26
CA GLN A 341 2.87 -0.23 -4.02
C GLN A 341 2.58 1.25 -3.77
N SER A 342 2.49 1.67 -2.50
CA SER A 342 2.13 3.03 -2.12
C SER A 342 3.28 4.02 -2.28
N GLY A 343 4.53 3.55 -2.19
CA GLY A 343 5.71 4.40 -2.11
C GLY A 343 5.85 5.16 -0.79
N GLU A 344 5.06 4.78 0.22
CA GLU A 344 4.98 5.46 1.53
C GLU A 344 5.16 4.50 2.70
N THR A 345 5.51 3.23 2.45
CA THR A 345 5.72 2.23 3.51
C THR A 345 6.88 2.66 4.41
N ALA A 346 6.63 2.89 5.70
CA ALA A 346 7.58 3.53 6.61
C ALA A 346 8.92 2.76 6.70
N ASP A 347 8.87 1.46 7.00
CA ASP A 347 10.09 0.64 7.10
C ASP A 347 10.89 0.61 5.80
N THR A 348 10.21 0.50 4.66
CA THR A 348 10.86 0.50 3.34
C THR A 348 11.51 1.84 3.03
N LEU A 349 10.85 2.95 3.37
CA LEU A 349 11.38 4.30 3.18
C LEU A 349 12.61 4.54 4.07
N GLU A 350 12.56 4.13 5.34
CA GLU A 350 13.71 4.28 6.25
C GLU A 350 14.87 3.35 5.86
N ALA A 351 14.60 2.13 5.40
CA ALA A 351 15.61 1.26 4.81
C ALA A 351 16.29 1.89 3.58
N LEU A 352 15.52 2.55 2.70
CA LEU A 352 16.06 3.29 1.55
C LEU A 352 16.97 4.45 2.00
N LYS A 353 16.51 5.27 2.96
CA LYS A 353 17.30 6.37 3.50
C LYS A 353 18.61 5.86 4.12
N LEU A 354 18.57 4.74 4.85
CA LEU A 354 19.74 4.10 5.42
C LEU A 354 20.73 3.63 4.33
N ALA A 355 20.25 2.96 3.28
CA ALA A 355 21.08 2.53 2.16
C ALA A 355 21.74 3.71 1.44
N LYS A 356 20.98 4.79 1.17
CA LYS A 356 21.51 6.01 0.56
C LYS A 356 22.55 6.71 1.43
N LYS A 357 22.33 6.78 2.74
CA LYS A 357 23.29 7.36 3.70
C LYS A 357 24.63 6.63 3.68
N ASN A 358 24.62 5.33 3.34
CA ASN A 358 25.83 4.52 3.15
C ASN A 358 26.40 4.57 1.71
N GLY A 359 25.81 5.38 0.83
CA GLY A 359 26.32 5.64 -0.52
C GLY A 359 25.90 4.62 -1.58
N LEU A 360 24.90 3.77 -1.31
CA LEU A 360 24.42 2.80 -2.31
C LEU A 360 23.61 3.48 -3.42
N LYS A 361 23.76 2.98 -4.66
CA LYS A 361 22.83 3.27 -5.76
C LYS A 361 21.47 2.67 -5.41
N SER A 362 20.39 3.39 -5.69
CA SER A 362 19.03 2.96 -5.33
C SER A 362 18.06 2.96 -6.51
N LEU A 363 17.20 1.94 -6.57
CA LEU A 363 16.13 1.82 -7.55
C LEU A 363 14.80 1.53 -6.85
N ALA A 364 13.77 2.33 -7.11
CA ALA A 364 12.42 2.08 -6.62
C ALA A 364 11.55 1.39 -7.67
N ILE A 365 10.79 0.37 -7.23
CA ILE A 365 9.66 -0.20 -7.97
C ILE A 365 8.39 0.20 -7.23
N CYS A 366 7.66 1.16 -7.80
CA CYS A 366 6.50 1.77 -7.16
C CYS A 366 5.31 1.92 -8.09
N ASN A 367 4.10 1.96 -7.55
CA ASN A 367 2.91 2.24 -8.37
C ASN A 367 2.55 3.72 -8.40
N VAL A 368 2.73 4.41 -7.27
CA VAL A 368 2.38 5.83 -7.12
C VAL A 368 3.57 6.69 -7.54
N ASP A 369 3.36 7.46 -8.61
CA ASP A 369 4.28 8.50 -9.05
C ASP A 369 4.37 9.62 -8.01
N ASN A 370 5.54 10.27 -7.91
CA ASN A 370 5.83 11.33 -6.94
C ASN A 370 5.71 10.93 -5.45
N SER A 371 5.59 9.65 -5.09
CA SER A 371 5.64 9.20 -3.69
C SER A 371 6.99 9.45 -3.03
N SER A 372 7.06 9.38 -1.69
CA SER A 372 8.28 9.63 -0.93
C SER A 372 9.42 8.69 -1.34
N ILE A 373 9.17 7.39 -1.51
CA ILE A 373 10.17 6.43 -1.99
C ILE A 373 10.65 6.77 -3.41
N VAL A 374 9.75 7.21 -4.30
CA VAL A 374 10.12 7.61 -5.67
C VAL A 374 11.01 8.86 -5.65
N ARG A 375 10.66 9.88 -4.86
CA ARG A 375 11.46 11.10 -4.73
C ARG A 375 12.82 10.85 -4.09
N GLU A 376 12.90 9.89 -3.17
CA GLU A 376 14.15 9.52 -2.51
C GLU A 376 15.03 8.61 -3.35
N SER A 377 14.51 7.85 -4.31
CA SER A 377 15.35 6.89 -5.06
C SER A 377 16.18 7.56 -6.16
N SER A 378 17.31 6.96 -6.52
CA SER A 378 18.16 7.47 -7.61
C SER A 378 17.47 7.29 -8.96
N VAL A 379 16.80 6.15 -9.13
CA VAL A 379 15.98 5.82 -10.30
C VAL A 379 14.67 5.19 -9.81
N SER A 380 13.59 5.37 -10.55
CA SER A 380 12.30 4.74 -10.24
C SER A 380 11.67 4.12 -11.48
N LEU A 381 11.19 2.89 -11.36
CA LEU A 381 10.38 2.21 -12.36
C LEU A 381 8.94 2.10 -11.85
N LEU A 382 8.02 2.78 -12.54
CA LEU A 382 6.61 2.72 -12.17
C LEU A 382 5.95 1.43 -12.66
N THR A 383 5.20 0.75 -11.80
CA THR A 383 4.46 -0.46 -12.18
C THR A 383 3.27 -0.14 -13.09
N ARG A 384 2.73 1.09 -13.03
CA ARG A 384 1.56 1.53 -13.82
C ARG A 384 0.32 0.65 -13.61
N ALA A 385 0.13 0.19 -12.37
CA ALA A 385 -1.00 -0.68 -12.01
C ALA A 385 -2.37 0.05 -11.96
N GLY A 386 -2.34 1.38 -12.04
CA GLY A 386 -3.50 2.23 -11.72
C GLY A 386 -3.81 2.25 -10.23
N ILE A 387 -4.92 2.87 -9.84
CA ILE A 387 -5.34 2.93 -8.43
C ILE A 387 -5.78 1.52 -7.98
N GLU A 388 -5.27 1.06 -6.85
CA GLU A 388 -5.66 -0.18 -6.18
C GLU A 388 -6.29 0.19 -4.82
N LYS A 389 -7.61 0.04 -4.72
CA LYS A 389 -8.42 0.39 -3.54
C LYS A 389 -8.57 -0.79 -2.58
N GLY A 390 -8.62 -2.04 -3.05
CA GLY A 390 -8.72 -3.21 -2.19
C GLY A 390 -7.53 -3.30 -1.24
N VAL A 391 -7.74 -3.49 0.07
CA VAL A 391 -6.64 -3.51 1.07
C VAL A 391 -5.61 -4.60 0.73
N ALA A 392 -6.07 -5.82 0.43
CA ALA A 392 -5.20 -6.89 -0.03
C ALA A 392 -4.69 -6.61 -1.44
N SER A 393 -3.36 -6.50 -1.61
CA SER A 393 -2.75 -6.25 -2.92
C SER A 393 -2.98 -7.41 -3.90
N THR A 394 -3.31 -7.12 -5.15
CA THR A 394 -3.54 -8.11 -6.21
C THR A 394 -2.80 -7.73 -7.49
N LYS A 395 -3.32 -6.77 -8.27
CA LYS A 395 -2.66 -6.26 -9.48
C LYS A 395 -1.33 -5.58 -9.20
N ALA A 396 -1.13 -5.02 -8.01
CA ALA A 396 0.17 -4.52 -7.60
C ALA A 396 1.23 -5.63 -7.54
N PHE A 397 0.91 -6.82 -7.01
CA PHE A 397 1.83 -7.96 -7.01
C PHE A 397 2.14 -8.42 -8.43
N ALA A 398 1.11 -8.58 -9.26
CA ALA A 398 1.25 -9.02 -10.66
C ALA A 398 2.18 -8.07 -11.45
N THR A 399 1.95 -6.76 -11.35
CA THR A 399 2.76 -5.76 -12.05
C THR A 399 4.18 -5.65 -11.49
N GLN A 400 4.37 -5.80 -10.17
CA GLN A 400 5.70 -5.90 -9.56
C GLN A 400 6.46 -7.10 -10.13
N MET A 401 5.83 -8.28 -10.20
CA MET A 401 6.42 -9.49 -10.77
C MET A 401 6.81 -9.33 -12.23
N MET A 402 5.93 -8.73 -13.05
CA MET A 402 6.21 -8.48 -14.46
C MET A 402 7.37 -7.50 -14.63
N LEU A 403 7.38 -6.40 -13.89
CA LEU A 403 8.44 -5.40 -13.98
C LEU A 403 9.80 -5.93 -13.46
N LEU A 404 9.79 -6.75 -12.41
CA LEU A 404 11.00 -7.44 -11.91
C LEU A 404 11.54 -8.45 -12.92
N TRP A 405 10.65 -9.15 -13.65
CA TRP A 405 11.07 -10.04 -14.73
C TRP A 405 11.67 -9.26 -15.91
N ILE A 406 11.01 -8.18 -16.35
CA ILE A 406 11.53 -7.26 -17.38
C ILE A 406 12.92 -6.75 -16.96
N LEU A 407 13.07 -6.30 -15.71
CA LEU A 407 14.33 -5.80 -15.18
C LEU A 407 15.41 -6.89 -15.13
N SER A 408 15.05 -8.12 -14.72
CA SER A 408 15.99 -9.25 -14.70
C SER A 408 16.50 -9.59 -16.10
N VAL A 409 15.62 -9.57 -17.11
CA VAL A 409 16.02 -9.80 -18.51
C VAL A 409 16.85 -8.64 -19.04
N TYR A 410 16.47 -7.40 -18.76
CA TYR A 410 17.22 -6.21 -19.14
C TYR A 410 18.66 -6.24 -18.60
N VAL A 411 18.82 -6.51 -17.30
CA VAL A 411 20.14 -6.62 -16.67
C VAL A 411 20.92 -7.82 -17.21
N GLY A 412 20.26 -8.95 -17.45
CA GLY A 412 20.90 -10.13 -18.08
C GLY A 412 21.40 -9.86 -19.50
N LYS A 413 20.68 -9.07 -20.29
CA LYS A 413 21.12 -8.58 -21.60
C LYS A 413 22.35 -7.68 -21.46
N LEU A 414 22.32 -6.68 -20.56
CA LEU A 414 23.45 -5.78 -20.35
C LEU A 414 24.73 -6.51 -19.92
N ARG A 415 24.58 -7.59 -19.13
CA ARG A 415 25.69 -8.43 -18.66
C ARG A 415 26.12 -9.51 -19.66
N GLY A 416 25.50 -9.58 -20.84
CA GLY A 416 25.82 -10.55 -21.88
C GLY A 416 25.41 -12.00 -21.55
N HIS A 417 24.50 -12.20 -20.60
CA HIS A 417 24.00 -13.52 -20.20
C HIS A 417 22.75 -13.95 -20.95
N ILE A 418 22.07 -13.04 -21.64
CA ILE A 418 20.88 -13.31 -22.45
C ILE A 418 21.19 -13.03 -23.91
N LYS A 419 21.03 -14.05 -24.76
CA LYS A 419 21.20 -13.92 -26.21
C LYS A 419 19.92 -13.40 -26.87
N GLN A 420 20.03 -12.96 -28.12
CA GLN A 420 18.90 -12.38 -28.84
C GLN A 420 17.70 -13.33 -29.00
N ASP A 421 17.94 -14.63 -29.21
CA ASP A 421 16.86 -15.61 -29.34
C ASP A 421 16.17 -15.87 -27.99
N GLU A 422 16.93 -15.97 -26.90
CA GLU A 422 16.39 -16.09 -25.53
C GLU A 422 15.59 -14.85 -25.12
N LEU A 423 16.06 -13.66 -25.53
CA LEU A 423 15.35 -12.40 -25.32
C LEU A 423 13.98 -12.42 -26.00
N LYS A 424 13.90 -12.86 -27.27
CA LYS A 424 12.62 -13.01 -27.99
C LYS A 424 11.70 -14.02 -27.30
N THR A 425 12.24 -15.13 -26.81
CA THR A 425 11.47 -16.12 -26.05
C THR A 425 10.89 -15.49 -24.78
N HIS A 426 11.67 -14.76 -23.99
CA HIS A 426 11.17 -14.08 -22.79
C HIS A 426 10.10 -13.04 -23.11
N ILE A 427 10.29 -12.24 -24.17
CA ILE A 427 9.31 -11.26 -24.62
C ILE A 427 7.97 -11.94 -24.95
N ALA A 428 8.00 -13.03 -25.72
CA ALA A 428 6.80 -13.79 -26.05
C ALA A 428 6.12 -14.35 -24.79
N GLN A 429 6.91 -14.93 -23.88
CA GLN A 429 6.38 -15.47 -22.63
C GLN A 429 5.80 -14.39 -21.70
N MET A 430 6.33 -13.17 -21.69
CA MET A 430 5.75 -12.04 -20.94
C MET A 430 4.35 -11.68 -21.47
N VAL A 431 4.18 -11.64 -22.79
CA VAL A 431 2.88 -11.37 -23.43
C VAL A 431 1.88 -12.49 -23.11
N GLU A 432 2.29 -13.76 -23.22
CA GLU A 432 1.42 -14.88 -22.88
C GLU A 432 1.11 -14.94 -21.38
N SER A 433 2.07 -14.61 -20.52
CA SER A 433 1.84 -14.52 -19.06
C SER A 433 0.83 -13.43 -18.70
N ALA A 434 0.86 -12.28 -19.39
CA ALA A 434 -0.16 -11.26 -19.22
C ALA A 434 -1.56 -11.79 -19.60
N LYS A 435 -1.68 -12.51 -20.73
CA LYS A 435 -2.93 -13.16 -21.15
C LYS A 435 -3.39 -14.24 -20.17
N ALA A 436 -2.46 -14.98 -19.58
CA ALA A 436 -2.75 -16.06 -18.61
C ALA A 436 -3.43 -15.54 -17.32
N THR A 437 -3.33 -14.24 -17.02
CA THR A 437 -4.06 -13.61 -15.91
C THR A 437 -5.51 -13.22 -16.23
N LYS A 438 -5.96 -13.44 -17.47
CA LYS A 438 -7.36 -13.19 -17.82
C LYS A 438 -8.26 -14.20 -17.10
N VAL A 439 -9.11 -13.70 -16.21
CA VAL A 439 -10.03 -14.54 -15.46
C VAL A 439 -11.05 -15.19 -16.39
N ASP A 440 -11.09 -16.52 -16.37
CA ASP A 440 -12.17 -17.30 -16.96
C ASP A 440 -13.34 -17.42 -15.99
N SER A 441 -14.55 -17.11 -16.45
CA SER A 441 -15.76 -17.15 -15.62
C SER A 441 -16.12 -18.57 -15.18
N ALA A 442 -15.82 -19.57 -16.01
CA ALA A 442 -16.05 -20.97 -15.65
C ALA A 442 -15.10 -21.42 -14.52
N MET A 443 -13.82 -21.04 -14.61
CA MET A 443 -12.85 -21.25 -13.54
C MET A 443 -13.26 -20.54 -12.23
N HIS A 444 -13.65 -19.27 -12.29
CA HIS A 444 -14.10 -18.55 -11.10
C HIS A 444 -15.31 -19.24 -10.46
N GLU A 445 -16.33 -19.60 -11.23
CA GLU A 445 -17.50 -20.30 -10.67
C GLU A 445 -17.13 -21.70 -10.14
N HIS A 446 -16.15 -22.38 -10.73
CA HIS A 446 -15.59 -23.61 -10.15
C HIS A 446 -14.98 -23.35 -8.77
N ILE A 447 -14.05 -22.39 -8.65
CA ILE A 447 -13.39 -22.04 -7.39
C ILE A 447 -14.42 -21.61 -6.34
N LYS A 448 -15.43 -20.84 -6.74
CA LYS A 448 -16.56 -20.47 -5.90
C LYS A 448 -17.31 -21.68 -5.37
N ARG A 449 -17.62 -22.69 -6.19
CA ARG A 449 -18.27 -23.91 -5.67
C ARG A 449 -17.35 -24.68 -4.73
N LEU A 450 -16.07 -24.79 -5.11
CA LEU A 450 -15.06 -25.53 -4.37
C LEU A 450 -14.80 -24.95 -2.98
N SER A 451 -14.75 -23.62 -2.84
CA SER A 451 -14.48 -22.93 -1.57
C SER A 451 -15.45 -23.30 -0.42
N LYS A 452 -16.62 -23.89 -0.71
CA LYS A 452 -17.53 -24.44 0.33
C LYS A 452 -16.90 -25.54 1.17
N ARG A 453 -16.02 -26.36 0.58
CA ARG A 453 -15.33 -27.46 1.26
C ARG A 453 -14.28 -26.95 2.25
N TYR A 454 -13.75 -25.75 1.98
CA TYR A 454 -12.57 -25.17 2.62
C TYR A 454 -12.92 -24.15 3.72
N LEU A 455 -14.01 -24.38 4.47
CA LEU A 455 -14.50 -23.42 5.49
C LEU A 455 -14.24 -23.86 6.94
N HIS A 456 -14.20 -25.16 7.20
CA HIS A 456 -14.24 -25.72 8.56
C HIS A 456 -13.07 -26.68 8.79
N GLY A 457 -11.85 -26.14 8.76
CA GLY A 457 -10.62 -26.84 9.12
C GLY A 457 -9.78 -26.00 10.07
N HIS A 458 -8.67 -26.55 10.56
CA HIS A 458 -7.79 -25.83 11.49
C HIS A 458 -6.71 -24.98 10.80
N GLY A 459 -6.58 -25.09 9.48
CA GLY A 459 -5.76 -24.17 8.70
C GLY A 459 -5.50 -24.59 7.26
N PHE A 460 -4.55 -23.91 6.64
CA PHE A 460 -4.10 -24.18 5.28
C PHE A 460 -2.58 -24.24 5.20
N PHE A 461 -2.08 -25.24 4.49
CA PHE A 461 -0.79 -25.18 3.84
C PHE A 461 -0.93 -24.78 2.38
N PHE A 462 -0.07 -23.87 1.95
CA PHE A 462 0.20 -23.59 0.56
C PHE A 462 1.60 -24.12 0.27
N ILE A 463 1.75 -25.01 -0.71
CA ILE A 463 3.06 -25.58 -1.03
C ILE A 463 3.47 -25.26 -2.45
N GLY A 464 4.74 -24.94 -2.62
CA GLY A 464 5.37 -24.71 -3.92
C GLY A 464 6.87 -24.93 -3.84
N ARG A 465 7.54 -25.02 -4.99
CA ARG A 465 9.00 -25.21 -5.06
C ARG A 465 9.60 -24.14 -5.97
N ASP A 466 10.86 -23.77 -5.70
CA ASP A 466 11.56 -22.72 -6.47
C ASP A 466 10.73 -21.42 -6.45
N ILE A 467 10.58 -20.73 -7.59
CA ILE A 467 9.81 -19.50 -7.71
C ILE A 467 8.33 -19.63 -7.28
N PHE A 468 7.78 -20.85 -7.21
CA PHE A 468 6.42 -21.08 -6.70
C PHE A 468 6.33 -21.13 -5.17
N TYR A 469 7.45 -21.26 -4.45
CA TYR A 469 7.42 -21.15 -2.99
C TYR A 469 7.02 -19.72 -2.54
N PRO A 470 7.64 -18.64 -3.05
CA PRO A 470 7.15 -17.29 -2.79
C PRO A 470 5.70 -17.06 -3.23
N LEU A 471 5.25 -17.71 -4.31
CA LEU A 471 3.84 -17.65 -4.71
C LEU A 471 2.91 -18.36 -3.71
N ALA A 472 3.35 -19.47 -3.13
CA ALA A 472 2.63 -20.16 -2.05
C ALA A 472 2.54 -19.28 -0.78
N LEU A 473 3.63 -18.59 -0.42
CA LEU A 473 3.60 -17.57 0.65
C LEU A 473 2.60 -16.46 0.37
N GLU A 474 2.53 -15.98 -0.87
CA GLU A 474 1.56 -14.95 -1.28
C GLU A 474 0.12 -15.45 -1.21
N GLY A 475 -0.17 -16.66 -1.71
CA GLY A 475 -1.50 -17.26 -1.59
C GLY A 475 -1.95 -17.42 -0.15
N ALA A 476 -1.05 -17.91 0.72
CA ALA A 476 -1.29 -18.00 2.15
C ALA A 476 -1.55 -16.63 2.80
N LEU A 477 -0.78 -15.60 2.43
CA LEU A 477 -0.97 -14.25 2.93
C LEU A 477 -2.32 -13.68 2.50
N LYS A 478 -2.72 -13.82 1.23
CA LYS A 478 -4.05 -13.40 0.75
C LYS A 478 -5.14 -14.07 1.54
N LEU A 479 -5.10 -15.39 1.69
CA LEU A 479 -6.13 -16.09 2.45
C LEU A 479 -6.19 -15.59 3.90
N LYS A 480 -5.05 -15.43 4.56
CA LYS A 480 -4.97 -14.95 5.95
C LYS A 480 -5.53 -13.53 6.13
N GLU A 481 -5.20 -12.62 5.22
CA GLU A 481 -5.61 -11.22 5.29
C GLU A 481 -7.14 -11.06 5.22
N ILE A 482 -7.82 -11.76 4.32
CA ILE A 482 -9.26 -11.52 4.04
C ILE A 482 -10.20 -12.59 4.61
N SER A 483 -9.73 -13.81 4.82
CA SER A 483 -10.56 -14.88 5.42
C SER A 483 -10.39 -15.00 6.94
N TYR A 484 -9.24 -14.53 7.47
CA TYR A 484 -8.78 -14.74 8.85
C TYR A 484 -8.52 -16.20 9.24
N LEU A 485 -8.56 -17.13 8.28
CA LEU A 485 -8.13 -18.50 8.49
C LEU A 485 -6.61 -18.55 8.62
N HIS A 486 -6.12 -19.47 9.46
CA HIS A 486 -4.69 -19.72 9.56
C HIS A 486 -4.19 -20.32 8.25
N ALA A 487 -3.23 -19.66 7.61
CA ALA A 487 -2.66 -20.10 6.35
C ALA A 487 -1.16 -19.85 6.33
N GLU A 488 -0.40 -20.84 5.89
CA GLU A 488 1.05 -20.81 5.85
C GLU A 488 1.60 -21.34 4.54
N GLY A 489 2.60 -20.66 3.98
CA GLY A 489 3.28 -21.09 2.76
C GLY A 489 4.58 -21.81 3.08
N TYR A 490 4.77 -23.01 2.53
CA TYR A 490 5.96 -23.83 2.74
C TYR A 490 6.67 -24.16 1.42
N PRO A 491 8.02 -24.20 1.41
CA PRO A 491 8.72 -24.86 0.33
C PRO A 491 8.36 -26.35 0.40
N SER A 492 7.86 -26.94 -0.68
CA SER A 492 7.31 -28.31 -0.67
C SER A 492 8.33 -29.35 -0.16
N GLY A 493 9.62 -29.12 -0.38
CA GLY A 493 10.69 -29.99 0.10
C GLY A 493 10.88 -30.04 1.61
N GLU A 494 10.46 -28.99 2.31
CA GLU A 494 10.68 -28.86 3.76
C GLU A 494 9.61 -29.59 4.57
N MET A 495 8.56 -30.13 3.94
CA MET A 495 7.45 -30.79 4.63
C MET A 495 7.92 -31.87 5.61
N LYS A 496 8.87 -32.72 5.18
CA LYS A 496 9.43 -33.80 6.00
C LYS A 496 10.32 -33.34 7.16
N HIS A 497 10.69 -32.06 7.19
CA HIS A 497 11.56 -31.50 8.22
C HIS A 497 10.79 -30.92 9.42
N GLY A 498 9.50 -31.27 9.55
CA GLY A 498 8.66 -30.88 10.69
C GLY A 498 7.20 -30.60 10.31
N PRO A 499 6.92 -29.72 9.32
CA PRO A 499 5.56 -29.25 9.02
C PRO A 499 4.55 -30.36 8.72
N ILE A 500 4.99 -31.47 8.12
CA ILE A 500 4.12 -32.62 7.79
C ILE A 500 3.49 -33.28 9.03
N ALA A 501 4.00 -33.02 10.24
CA ALA A 501 3.40 -33.52 11.47
C ALA A 501 2.01 -32.93 11.76
N LEU A 502 1.65 -31.81 11.13
CA LEU A 502 0.33 -31.20 11.21
C LEU A 502 -0.66 -31.76 10.19
N ALA A 503 -0.21 -32.58 9.24
CA ALA A 503 -1.05 -33.09 8.16
C ALA A 503 -2.12 -34.06 8.69
N ASP A 504 -3.38 -33.72 8.44
CA ASP A 504 -4.57 -34.52 8.66
C ASP A 504 -5.69 -34.04 7.73
N ALA A 505 -6.88 -34.65 7.82
CA ALA A 505 -8.02 -34.33 6.95
C ALA A 505 -8.59 -32.90 7.13
N GLU A 506 -8.33 -32.25 8.27
CA GLU A 506 -8.80 -30.90 8.60
C GLU A 506 -7.76 -29.81 8.32
N LEU A 507 -6.51 -30.20 7.99
CA LEU A 507 -5.50 -29.33 7.43
C LEU A 507 -5.57 -29.35 5.91
N PHE A 508 -6.08 -28.27 5.33
CA PHE A 508 -6.21 -28.16 3.89
C PHE A 508 -4.86 -27.84 3.23
N THR A 509 -4.55 -28.46 2.10
CA THR A 509 -3.34 -28.16 1.33
C THR A 509 -3.69 -27.67 -0.07
N LEU A 510 -3.23 -26.47 -0.43
CA LEU A 510 -3.17 -26.02 -1.83
C LEU A 510 -1.76 -26.26 -2.39
N ALA A 511 -1.65 -27.16 -3.36
CA ALA A 511 -0.39 -27.53 -4.00
C ALA A 511 -0.23 -26.87 -5.37
N LEU A 512 0.78 -26.01 -5.52
CA LEU A 512 1.11 -25.38 -6.80
C LEU A 512 2.01 -26.34 -7.60
N MET A 513 1.48 -26.91 -8.68
CA MET A 513 2.13 -27.98 -9.45
C MET A 513 2.38 -27.57 -10.90
N PRO A 514 3.36 -26.68 -11.16
CA PRO A 514 3.77 -26.33 -12.53
C PRO A 514 4.32 -27.55 -13.27
N THR A 515 3.90 -27.77 -14.52
CA THR A 515 4.42 -28.86 -15.36
C THR A 515 5.75 -28.50 -16.01
N HIS A 516 6.08 -27.20 -16.08
CA HIS A 516 7.30 -26.71 -16.74
C HIS A 516 8.48 -26.49 -15.77
N LEU A 517 8.31 -26.73 -14.46
CA LEU A 517 9.40 -26.55 -13.48
C LEU A 517 9.23 -27.46 -12.26
N LEU A 518 10.13 -28.43 -12.09
CA LEU A 518 10.22 -29.28 -10.88
C LEU A 518 8.94 -30.06 -10.53
N PHE A 519 8.05 -30.31 -11.49
CA PHE A 519 6.78 -31.03 -11.33
C PHE A 519 6.94 -32.32 -10.50
N ASP A 520 7.85 -33.21 -10.92
CA ASP A 520 8.05 -34.51 -10.26
C ASP A 520 8.44 -34.39 -8.78
N LYS A 521 9.17 -33.31 -8.42
CA LYS A 521 9.57 -33.07 -7.03
C LYS A 521 8.37 -32.67 -6.18
N ILE A 522 7.50 -31.83 -6.72
CA ILE A 522 6.28 -31.39 -6.02
C ILE A 522 5.28 -32.55 -5.93
N LYS A 523 5.14 -33.34 -7.01
CA LYS A 523 4.31 -34.55 -7.02
C LYS A 523 4.70 -35.53 -5.91
N SER A 524 6.00 -35.78 -5.73
CA SER A 524 6.49 -36.60 -4.62
C SER A 524 6.07 -36.04 -3.26
N ASN A 525 6.08 -34.72 -3.07
CA ASN A 525 5.64 -34.10 -1.80
C ASN A 525 4.12 -34.17 -1.60
N VAL A 526 3.35 -34.12 -2.69
CA VAL A 526 1.89 -34.31 -2.66
C VAL A 526 1.53 -35.75 -2.27
N GLU A 527 2.23 -36.74 -2.84
CA GLU A 527 2.05 -38.15 -2.47
C GLU A 527 2.36 -38.39 -0.97
N GLU A 528 3.36 -37.70 -0.43
CA GLU A 528 3.72 -37.78 1.00
C GLU A 528 2.62 -37.22 1.92
N LEU A 529 1.95 -36.14 1.50
CA LEU A 529 0.82 -35.54 2.23
C LEU A 529 -0.45 -36.39 2.09
N SER A 530 -0.72 -36.90 0.89
CA SER A 530 -1.84 -37.78 0.60
C SER A 530 -1.78 -39.06 1.46
N ALA A 531 -0.58 -39.59 1.68
CA ALA A 531 -0.35 -40.73 2.58
C ALA A 531 -0.63 -40.44 4.08
N ARG A 532 -0.98 -39.21 4.46
CA ARG A 532 -1.30 -38.77 5.82
C ARG A 532 -2.69 -38.13 5.91
N ASP A 533 -3.57 -38.52 5.00
CA ASP A 533 -4.97 -38.09 4.96
C ASP A 533 -5.17 -36.57 4.81
N ALA A 534 -4.14 -35.84 4.36
CA ALA A 534 -4.29 -34.41 4.08
C ALA A 534 -5.29 -34.19 2.95
N THR A 535 -6.23 -33.26 3.14
CA THR A 535 -7.14 -32.84 2.06
C THR A 535 -6.37 -31.94 1.08
N ILE A 536 -6.16 -32.40 -0.15
CA ILE A 536 -5.28 -31.71 -1.11
C ILE A 536 -6.06 -31.18 -2.31
N CYS A 537 -5.92 -29.87 -2.57
CA CYS A 537 -6.29 -29.22 -3.82
C CYS A 537 -5.03 -28.92 -4.63
N ALA A 538 -4.88 -29.54 -5.81
CA ALA A 538 -3.77 -29.22 -6.71
C ALA A 538 -4.17 -28.18 -7.77
N VAL A 539 -3.26 -27.24 -8.03
CA VAL A 539 -3.35 -26.26 -9.12
C VAL A 539 -2.31 -26.62 -10.17
N SER A 540 -2.75 -26.95 -11.38
CA SER A 540 -1.88 -27.50 -12.44
C SER A 540 -2.50 -27.30 -13.83
N THR A 541 -1.70 -27.38 -14.89
CA THR A 541 -2.17 -27.47 -16.28
C THR A 541 -2.70 -28.86 -16.64
N GLU A 542 -2.28 -29.89 -15.88
CA GLU A 542 -2.62 -31.29 -16.10
C GLU A 542 -3.34 -31.91 -14.90
N GLN A 543 -4.12 -32.96 -15.15
CA GLN A 543 -4.80 -33.73 -14.11
C GLN A 543 -3.80 -34.47 -13.23
N ILE A 544 -3.94 -34.34 -11.91
CA ILE A 544 -3.08 -34.99 -10.92
C ILE A 544 -3.86 -36.13 -10.26
N GLN A 545 -3.25 -37.31 -10.17
CA GLN A 545 -3.82 -38.44 -9.44
C GLN A 545 -3.46 -38.36 -7.96
N GLY A 546 -4.34 -38.84 -7.09
CA GLY A 546 -4.09 -38.92 -5.65
C GLY A 546 -4.35 -37.62 -4.87
N VAL A 547 -5.02 -36.65 -5.48
CA VAL A 547 -5.50 -35.41 -4.84
C VAL A 547 -7.02 -35.41 -4.76
N ASP A 548 -7.56 -34.68 -3.80
CA ASP A 548 -9.01 -34.59 -3.56
C ASP A 548 -9.73 -33.67 -4.55
N ASP A 549 -9.09 -32.53 -4.84
CA ASP A 549 -9.66 -31.48 -5.67
C ASP A 549 -8.61 -30.96 -6.67
N MET A 550 -9.10 -30.43 -7.78
CA MET A 550 -8.26 -29.96 -8.88
C MET A 550 -8.73 -28.60 -9.39
N LEU A 551 -7.80 -27.66 -9.50
CA LEU A 551 -7.97 -26.39 -10.18
C LEU A 551 -7.10 -26.40 -11.45
N LEU A 552 -7.72 -26.79 -12.57
CA LEU A 552 -7.05 -26.91 -13.87
C LEU A 552 -6.86 -25.55 -14.55
N ILE A 553 -5.64 -25.02 -14.54
CA ILE A 553 -5.32 -23.81 -15.29
C ILE A 553 -5.18 -24.11 -16.81
N PRO A 554 -5.37 -23.11 -17.69
CA PRO A 554 -5.21 -23.29 -19.13
C PRO A 554 -3.81 -23.81 -19.52
N PRO A 555 -3.68 -24.52 -20.66
CA PRO A 555 -2.37 -24.95 -21.16
C PRO A 555 -1.40 -23.78 -21.30
N CYS A 556 -0.22 -23.95 -20.72
CA CYS A 556 0.87 -22.97 -20.74
C CYS A 556 2.09 -23.56 -21.49
N GLN A 557 3.02 -22.71 -21.92
CA GLN A 557 4.28 -23.12 -22.57
C GLN A 557 5.52 -22.83 -21.70
N SER A 558 5.33 -22.19 -20.55
CA SER A 558 6.42 -21.83 -19.65
C SER A 558 5.97 -21.78 -18.19
N TYR A 559 6.92 -21.96 -17.27
CA TYR A 559 6.64 -21.88 -15.84
C TYR A 559 6.23 -20.47 -15.39
N MET A 560 6.53 -19.42 -16.16
CA MET A 560 6.08 -18.07 -15.84
C MET A 560 4.61 -17.86 -16.21
N GLU A 561 4.16 -18.41 -17.35
CA GLU A 561 2.72 -18.43 -17.67
C GLU A 561 1.93 -19.18 -16.58
N GLU A 562 2.45 -20.32 -16.12
CA GLU A 562 1.89 -21.08 -15.00
C GLU A 562 1.89 -20.26 -13.71
N PHE A 563 3.00 -19.58 -13.37
CA PHE A 563 3.09 -18.71 -12.20
C PHE A 563 1.98 -17.65 -12.19
N PHE A 564 1.80 -16.93 -13.31
CA PHE A 564 0.79 -15.87 -13.42
C PHE A 564 -0.64 -16.43 -13.41
N SER A 565 -0.87 -17.60 -14.02
CA SER A 565 -2.19 -18.24 -14.00
C SER A 565 -2.54 -18.75 -12.59
N MET A 566 -1.61 -19.45 -11.93
CA MET A 566 -1.79 -19.93 -10.55
C MET A 566 -1.97 -18.78 -9.57
N MET A 567 -1.26 -17.67 -9.73
CA MET A 567 -1.44 -16.46 -8.92
C MET A 567 -2.89 -15.96 -8.93
N VAL A 568 -3.52 -15.89 -10.10
CA VAL A 568 -4.94 -15.48 -10.22
C VAL A 568 -5.85 -16.50 -9.53
N VAL A 569 -5.59 -17.80 -9.69
CA VAL A 569 -6.35 -18.86 -9.00
C VAL A 569 -6.30 -18.68 -7.49
N LEU A 570 -5.12 -18.43 -6.91
CA LEU A 570 -4.96 -18.24 -5.46
C LEU A 570 -5.71 -17.00 -4.96
N GLN A 571 -5.69 -15.92 -5.72
CA GLN A 571 -6.41 -14.69 -5.37
C GLN A 571 -7.93 -14.90 -5.40
N ILE A 572 -8.47 -15.57 -6.42
CA ILE A 572 -9.89 -15.91 -6.51
C ILE A 572 -10.29 -16.89 -5.40
N PHE A 573 -9.43 -17.86 -5.08
CA PHE A 573 -9.68 -18.80 -3.99
C PHE A 573 -9.79 -18.07 -2.65
N ALA A 574 -8.84 -17.18 -2.33
CA ALA A 574 -8.90 -16.37 -1.11
C ALA A 574 -10.16 -15.48 -1.07
N LEU A 575 -10.49 -14.83 -2.18
CA LEU A 575 -11.69 -14.00 -2.34
C LEU A 575 -12.96 -14.78 -2.01
N GLU A 576 -13.16 -15.94 -2.65
CA GLU A 576 -14.39 -16.72 -2.50
C GLU A 576 -14.50 -17.39 -1.13
N VAL A 577 -13.39 -17.83 -0.53
CA VAL A 577 -13.40 -18.32 0.86
C VAL A 577 -13.79 -17.20 1.83
N ALA A 578 -13.22 -16.01 1.70
CA ALA A 578 -13.55 -14.86 2.57
C ALA A 578 -15.02 -14.42 2.44
N ILE A 579 -15.54 -14.35 1.21
CA ILE A 579 -16.96 -14.04 0.95
C ILE A 579 -17.87 -15.07 1.63
N ARG A 580 -17.52 -16.36 1.57
CA ARG A 580 -18.31 -17.43 2.20
C ARG A 580 -18.33 -17.35 3.72
N LEU A 581 -17.26 -16.86 4.33
CA LEU A 581 -17.20 -16.58 5.76
C LEU A 581 -17.94 -15.30 6.17
N GLY A 582 -18.45 -14.53 5.20
CA GLY A 582 -19.15 -13.27 5.44
C GLY A 582 -18.24 -12.08 5.74
N ASN A 583 -16.96 -12.16 5.35
CA ASN A 583 -15.99 -11.09 5.59
C ASN A 583 -16.05 -9.98 4.52
N ASP A 584 -15.71 -8.76 4.90
CA ASP A 584 -15.49 -7.63 3.99
C ASP A 584 -14.09 -7.74 3.36
N VAL A 585 -14.02 -8.15 2.09
CA VAL A 585 -12.75 -8.37 1.38
C VAL A 585 -12.07 -7.07 0.94
N ASP A 586 -12.81 -5.97 0.83
CA ASP A 586 -12.24 -4.66 0.51
C ASP A 586 -11.62 -4.01 1.76
N MET A 587 -12.20 -4.26 2.95
CA MET A 587 -11.79 -3.69 4.25
C MET A 587 -11.65 -4.77 5.34
N PRO A 588 -10.62 -5.64 5.27
CA PRO A 588 -10.39 -6.70 6.25
C PRO A 588 -9.96 -6.11 7.61
N ARG A 589 -10.56 -6.61 8.70
CA ARG A 589 -10.38 -6.10 10.06
C ARG A 589 -8.91 -5.95 10.46
N ASN A 590 -8.63 -4.95 11.29
CA ASN A 590 -7.31 -4.63 11.85
C ASN A 590 -6.24 -4.20 10.84
N LEU A 591 -6.56 -4.11 9.54
CA LEU A 591 -5.60 -3.77 8.48
C LEU A 591 -5.97 -2.45 7.80
N ALA A 592 -4.96 -1.82 7.22
CA ALA A 592 -5.11 -0.68 6.32
C ALA A 592 -4.26 -0.92 5.07
N LYS A 593 -4.62 -0.29 3.95
CA LYS A 593 -3.95 -0.50 2.65
C LYS A 593 -2.43 -0.24 2.68
N SER A 594 -1.96 0.69 3.50
CA SER A 594 -0.54 1.04 3.60
C SER A 594 -0.13 1.30 5.05
N VAL A 595 0.98 0.70 5.49
CA VAL A 595 1.60 0.92 6.80
C VAL A 595 2.63 2.02 6.67
N THR A 596 2.35 3.19 7.22
CA THR A 596 3.16 4.42 7.03
C THR A 596 3.59 5.06 8.33
N VAL A 597 3.33 4.36 9.41
CA VAL A 597 3.73 4.64 10.77
C VAL A 597 4.12 3.30 11.38
N GLU A 598 5.06 3.33 12.32
CA GLU A 598 5.56 2.14 13.02
C GLU A 598 4.53 1.57 14.02
#